data_AF-A0A7S3IIC2-F1
#
_entry.id   AF-A0A7S3IIC2-F1
#
_cell.length_a   1.000
_cell.length_b   1.000
_cell.length_c   1.000
_cell.angle_alpha   90.00
_cell.angle_beta   90.00
_cell.angle_gamma   90.00
#
_symmetry.space_group_name_H-M   'P 1'
#
loop_
_entity.id
_entity.type
_entity.pdbx_description
1 polymer ?
#
loop_
_entity_poly.entity_id
_entity_poly.type
_entity_poly.pdbx_seq_one_letter_code
_entity_poly.pdbx_strand_id
1 'polypeptide(L)'
;MKPRKRKPPKSLEALLKNLEAANSHPSYSLDHLKDLAEDVDTVIEKIDMLEQSFAPGKDDSEIEEMIETFMQNSLLLIDNHYELQSILLLILAKLSIIKFQSFGLKCFTTLKDLMKSGRDMEVKVQEVLRTEVINKMRQQDPTQIPVSLLIGLYELVEDTENTDMLTGMFEMCFPVWLQSYCVKLDQCKAQRIMMGNDDHYDAIISLVSVSVKDNEENVDRVLDKELTPYIIKIIHSSNWEHERYIPCLNLIARLSNSREELAELFMDGLVHKILLDQIKKSLKNYKKFNSLFDESSKETVEQQMLKYQTLAAEITTLGGLLLSKTQNRLLILNDPVVVDLISIMGHQ
;
A
#
# COMPACT_ATOMS: atom_id res chain seq x y z
N MET A 1 -18.76 -17.03 38.08
CA MET A 1 -19.49 -16.50 36.90
C MET A 1 -19.35 -17.51 35.77
N LYS A 2 -20.46 -18.00 35.19
CA LYS A 2 -20.37 -18.84 33.98
C LYS A 2 -19.92 -17.93 32.81
N PRO A 3 -18.89 -18.30 32.02
CA PRO A 3 -18.54 -17.53 30.84
C PRO A 3 -19.75 -17.51 29.90
N ARG A 4 -20.26 -16.32 29.58
CA ARG A 4 -21.30 -16.17 28.55
C ARG A 4 -20.67 -16.65 27.22
N LYS A 5 -21.18 -17.75 26.66
CA LYS A 5 -20.78 -18.21 25.33
C LYS A 5 -21.09 -17.08 24.33
N ARG A 6 -20.05 -16.49 23.73
CA ARG A 6 -20.21 -15.52 22.64
C ARG A 6 -20.90 -16.23 21.48
N LYS A 7 -22.00 -15.67 20.96
CA LYS A 7 -22.65 -16.19 19.74
C LYS A 7 -21.69 -16.02 18.57
N PRO A 8 -21.56 -17.01 17.66
CA PRO A 8 -20.68 -16.89 16.50
C PRO A 8 -21.11 -15.72 15.59
N PRO A 9 -20.20 -15.20 14.74
CA PRO A 9 -20.57 -14.31 13.64
C PRO A 9 -21.49 -15.02 12.64
N LYS A 10 -22.11 -14.25 11.75
CA LYS A 10 -22.89 -14.82 10.65
C LYS A 10 -21.95 -15.48 9.64
N SER A 11 -22.39 -16.59 9.05
CA SER A 11 -21.61 -17.33 8.06
C SER A 11 -21.69 -16.67 6.69
N LEU A 12 -20.72 -16.98 5.81
CA LEU A 12 -20.71 -16.58 4.41
C LEU A 12 -22.01 -17.01 3.69
N GLU A 13 -22.52 -18.21 4.01
CA GLU A 13 -23.79 -18.70 3.47
C GLU A 13 -24.98 -17.80 3.86
N ALA A 14 -25.01 -17.32 5.11
CA ALA A 14 -26.06 -16.41 5.56
C ALA A 14 -25.97 -15.06 4.86
N LEU A 15 -24.76 -14.52 4.67
CA LEU A 15 -24.54 -13.28 3.92
C LEU A 15 -25.00 -13.45 2.47
N LEU A 16 -24.59 -14.55 1.82
CA LEU A 16 -24.94 -14.84 0.43
C LEU A 16 -26.46 -14.98 0.26
N LYS A 17 -27.14 -15.69 1.17
CA LYS A 17 -28.59 -15.86 1.13
C LYS A 17 -29.34 -14.52 1.20
N ASN A 18 -28.92 -13.58 2.05
CA ASN A 18 -29.54 -12.26 2.11
C ASN A 18 -29.30 -11.46 0.82
N LEU A 19 -28.11 -11.58 0.23
CA LEU A 19 -27.78 -10.93 -1.03
C LEU A 19 -28.60 -11.49 -2.21
N GLU A 20 -28.74 -12.81 -2.30
CA GLU A 20 -29.59 -13.48 -3.29
C GLU A 20 -31.08 -13.15 -3.11
N ALA A 21 -31.55 -13.07 -1.87
CA ALA A 21 -32.91 -12.62 -1.57
C ALA A 21 -33.14 -11.17 -2.04
N ALA A 22 -32.14 -10.29 -1.85
CA ALA A 22 -32.20 -8.93 -2.36
C ALA A 22 -32.27 -8.87 -3.89
N ASN A 23 -31.57 -9.75 -4.62
CA ASN A 23 -31.65 -9.84 -6.09
C ASN A 23 -32.99 -10.42 -6.59
N SER A 24 -33.52 -11.43 -5.90
CA SER A 24 -34.70 -12.19 -6.33
C SER A 24 -36.04 -11.57 -5.94
N HIS A 25 -36.05 -10.65 -4.96
CA HIS A 25 -37.26 -10.00 -4.46
C HIS A 25 -37.18 -8.47 -4.49
N PRO A 26 -37.31 -7.81 -5.67
CA PRO A 26 -37.17 -6.36 -5.84
C PRO A 26 -37.98 -5.50 -4.87
N SER A 27 -39.18 -5.95 -4.48
CA SER A 27 -40.05 -5.23 -3.54
C SER A 27 -39.56 -5.23 -2.09
N TYR A 28 -38.64 -6.13 -1.73
CA TYR A 28 -38.09 -6.30 -0.39
C TYR A 28 -36.56 -6.19 -0.36
N SER A 29 -35.93 -5.80 -1.48
CA SER A 29 -34.46 -5.73 -1.61
C SER A 29 -33.82 -4.82 -0.56
N LEU A 30 -34.45 -3.69 -0.23
CA LEU A 30 -33.94 -2.78 0.78
C LEU A 30 -33.90 -3.43 2.18
N ASP A 31 -34.92 -4.22 2.53
CA ASP A 31 -34.98 -4.88 3.84
C ASP A 31 -33.91 -5.97 3.93
N HIS A 32 -33.76 -6.78 2.88
CA HIS A 32 -32.69 -7.79 2.81
C HIS A 32 -31.28 -7.18 2.83
N LEU A 33 -31.07 -6.02 2.21
CA LEU A 33 -29.79 -5.32 2.28
C LEU A 33 -29.52 -4.70 3.65
N LYS A 34 -30.55 -4.25 4.38
CA LYS A 34 -30.39 -3.81 5.77
C LYS A 34 -30.01 -4.98 6.68
N ASP A 35 -30.70 -6.11 6.53
CA ASP A 35 -30.36 -7.34 7.26
C ASP A 35 -28.93 -7.80 6.94
N LEU A 36 -28.51 -7.72 5.67
CA LEU A 36 -27.15 -7.99 5.25
C LEU A 36 -26.15 -7.02 5.90
N ALA A 37 -26.44 -5.72 5.92
CA ALA A 37 -25.57 -4.73 6.54
C ALA A 37 -25.39 -4.98 8.05
N GLU A 38 -26.46 -5.31 8.78
CA GLU A 38 -26.41 -5.68 10.20
C GLU A 38 -25.60 -6.97 10.44
N ASP A 39 -25.75 -7.95 9.53
CA ASP A 39 -25.00 -9.20 9.58
C ASP A 39 -23.51 -8.95 9.33
N VAL A 40 -23.16 -8.06 8.41
CA VAL A 40 -21.77 -7.63 8.18
C VAL A 40 -21.20 -6.90 9.39
N ASP A 41 -21.94 -6.00 10.02
CA ASP A 41 -21.46 -5.34 11.26
C ASP A 41 -21.17 -6.37 12.36
N THR A 42 -22.02 -7.39 12.51
CA THR A 42 -21.79 -8.50 13.45
C THR A 42 -20.55 -9.33 13.10
N VAL A 43 -20.27 -9.52 11.81
CA VAL A 43 -19.08 -10.21 11.30
C VAL A 43 -17.82 -9.40 11.64
N ILE A 44 -17.84 -8.08 11.40
CA ILE A 44 -16.71 -7.18 11.66
C ILE A 44 -16.41 -7.09 13.16
N GLU A 45 -17.42 -7.00 14.03
CA GLU A 45 -17.24 -7.00 15.49
C GLU A 45 -16.57 -8.28 16.03
N LYS A 46 -16.59 -9.37 15.26
CA LYS A 46 -16.09 -10.70 15.64
C LYS A 46 -15.09 -11.25 14.64
N ILE A 47 -14.31 -10.37 14.01
CA ILE A 47 -13.36 -10.72 12.96
C ILE A 47 -12.38 -11.83 13.40
N ASP A 48 -11.97 -11.83 14.67
CA ASP A 48 -11.07 -12.82 15.29
C ASP A 48 -11.65 -14.25 15.31
N MET A 49 -12.95 -14.42 15.08
CA MET A 49 -13.62 -15.73 15.08
C MET A 49 -13.85 -16.29 13.67
N LEU A 50 -13.54 -15.54 12.61
CA LEU A 50 -13.99 -15.88 11.26
C LEU A 50 -13.33 -17.14 10.71
N GLU A 51 -12.04 -17.36 10.95
CA GLU A 51 -11.33 -18.55 10.45
C GLU A 51 -12.02 -19.87 10.83
N GLN A 52 -12.68 -19.92 11.99
CA GLN A 52 -13.31 -21.13 12.51
C GLN A 52 -14.82 -21.21 12.25
N SER A 53 -15.46 -20.09 11.87
CA SER A 53 -16.93 -19.99 11.91
C SER A 53 -17.57 -19.34 10.70
N PHE A 54 -16.80 -18.77 9.77
CA PHE A 54 -17.36 -18.06 8.63
C PHE A 54 -17.91 -19.00 7.55
N ALA A 55 -17.24 -20.14 7.30
CA ALA A 55 -17.75 -21.18 6.39
C ALA A 55 -17.64 -22.58 7.03
N PRO A 56 -18.47 -22.88 8.04
CA PRO A 56 -18.33 -24.11 8.81
C PRO A 56 -18.66 -25.35 7.98
N GLY A 57 -17.72 -26.31 7.92
CA GLY A 57 -17.91 -27.58 7.22
C GLY A 57 -17.83 -27.50 5.69
N LYS A 58 -17.30 -26.38 5.16
CA LYS A 58 -17.07 -26.18 3.74
C LYS A 58 -15.61 -26.42 3.38
N ASP A 59 -15.37 -27.00 2.20
CA ASP A 59 -14.03 -27.11 1.65
C ASP A 59 -13.60 -25.83 0.90
N ASP A 60 -12.32 -25.73 0.55
CA ASP A 60 -11.76 -24.54 -0.10
C ASP A 60 -12.43 -24.23 -1.45
N SER A 61 -12.89 -25.27 -2.18
CA SER A 61 -13.56 -25.10 -3.47
C SER A 61 -14.97 -24.55 -3.31
N GLU A 62 -15.74 -25.08 -2.34
CA GLU A 62 -17.06 -24.57 -2.01
C GLU A 62 -16.99 -23.13 -1.51
N ILE A 63 -15.99 -22.81 -0.67
CA ILE A 63 -15.79 -21.46 -0.16
C ILE A 63 -15.51 -20.49 -1.31
N GLU A 64 -14.62 -20.88 -2.23
CA GLU A 64 -14.25 -20.03 -3.37
C GLU A 64 -15.47 -19.76 -4.27
N GLU A 65 -16.27 -20.79 -4.58
CA GLU A 65 -17.52 -20.65 -5.34
C GLU A 65 -18.51 -19.71 -4.65
N MET A 66 -18.67 -19.84 -3.33
CA MET A 66 -19.55 -18.95 -2.56
C MET A 66 -19.07 -17.50 -2.58
N ILE A 67 -17.77 -17.26 -2.50
CA ILE A 67 -17.19 -15.91 -2.59
C ILE A 67 -17.42 -15.33 -3.99
N GLU A 68 -17.17 -16.09 -5.05
CA GLU A 68 -17.42 -15.65 -6.42
C GLU A 68 -18.89 -15.34 -6.65
N THR A 69 -19.79 -16.19 -6.16
CA THR A 69 -21.24 -15.98 -6.26
C THR A 69 -21.67 -14.74 -5.48
N PHE A 70 -21.05 -14.46 -4.34
CA PHE A 70 -21.28 -13.21 -3.61
C PHE A 70 -20.84 -11.97 -4.41
N MET A 71 -19.67 -12.01 -5.04
CA MET A 71 -19.18 -10.89 -5.88
C MET A 71 -20.08 -10.64 -7.08
N GLN A 72 -20.49 -11.70 -7.80
CA GLN A 72 -21.37 -11.59 -8.96
C GLN A 72 -22.75 -11.03 -8.57
N ASN A 73 -23.35 -11.53 -7.49
CA ASN A 73 -24.62 -11.02 -6.99
C ASN A 73 -24.53 -9.56 -6.53
N SER A 74 -23.37 -9.15 -5.99
CA SER A 74 -23.13 -7.75 -5.61
C SER A 74 -23.12 -6.85 -6.84
N LEU A 75 -22.34 -7.21 -7.87
CA LEU A 75 -22.31 -6.44 -9.12
C LEU A 75 -23.70 -6.34 -9.75
N LEU A 76 -24.46 -7.43 -9.77
CA LEU A 76 -25.83 -7.44 -10.30
C LEU A 76 -26.76 -6.45 -9.58
N LEU A 77 -26.68 -6.35 -8.25
CA LEU A 77 -27.45 -5.36 -7.48
C LEU A 77 -27.01 -3.93 -7.78
N ILE A 78 -25.70 -3.70 -7.88
CA ILE A 78 -25.15 -2.38 -8.18
C ILE A 78 -25.63 -1.91 -9.55
N ASP A 79 -25.59 -2.78 -10.56
CA ASP A 79 -25.96 -2.44 -11.92
C ASP A 79 -27.48 -2.23 -12.08
N ASN A 80 -28.30 -3.03 -11.39
CA ASN A 80 -29.76 -3.01 -11.57
C ASN A 80 -30.50 -2.06 -10.63
N HIS A 81 -29.95 -1.73 -9.45
CA HIS A 81 -30.65 -0.98 -8.41
C HIS A 81 -29.84 0.25 -7.96
N TYR A 82 -29.89 1.33 -8.76
CA TYR A 82 -29.16 2.57 -8.50
C TYR A 82 -29.37 3.13 -7.09
N GLU A 83 -30.59 3.05 -6.57
CA GLU A 83 -30.98 3.54 -5.24
C GLU A 83 -30.32 2.74 -4.09
N LEU A 84 -29.96 1.48 -4.34
CA LEU A 84 -29.39 0.56 -3.35
C LEU A 84 -27.87 0.48 -3.42
N GLN A 85 -27.25 1.04 -4.47
CA GLN A 85 -25.81 1.02 -4.70
C GLN A 85 -25.02 1.45 -3.47
N SER A 86 -25.37 2.58 -2.85
CA SER A 86 -24.62 3.13 -1.71
C SER A 86 -24.56 2.16 -0.52
N ILE A 87 -25.63 1.39 -0.28
CA ILE A 87 -25.66 0.39 0.80
C ILE A 87 -24.71 -0.75 0.47
N LEU A 88 -24.73 -1.24 -0.77
CA LEU A 88 -23.88 -2.36 -1.16
C LEU A 88 -22.41 -1.98 -1.25
N LEU A 89 -22.09 -0.77 -1.72
CA LEU A 89 -20.72 -0.24 -1.66
C LEU A 89 -20.20 -0.21 -0.22
N LEU A 90 -21.04 0.25 0.73
CA LEU A 90 -20.72 0.26 2.16
C LEU A 90 -20.45 -1.16 2.68
N ILE A 91 -21.28 -2.12 2.31
CA ILE A 91 -21.12 -3.54 2.67
C ILE A 91 -19.78 -4.07 2.16
N LEU A 92 -19.48 -3.88 0.87
CA LEU A 92 -18.22 -4.34 0.27
C LEU A 92 -17.00 -3.72 0.96
N ALA A 93 -17.06 -2.42 1.29
CA ALA A 93 -15.96 -1.73 1.98
C ALA A 93 -15.77 -2.18 3.43
N LYS A 94 -16.86 -2.54 4.12
CA LYS A 94 -16.75 -3.17 5.44
C LYS A 94 -16.12 -4.55 5.35
N LEU A 95 -16.54 -5.35 4.37
CA LEU A 95 -16.03 -6.72 4.18
C LEU A 95 -14.58 -6.75 3.68
N SER A 96 -14.06 -5.66 3.07
CA SER A 96 -12.70 -5.62 2.53
C SER A 96 -11.60 -5.81 3.58
N ILE A 97 -11.91 -5.64 4.86
CA ILE A 97 -10.95 -5.84 5.95
C ILE A 97 -10.84 -7.31 6.41
N ILE A 98 -11.65 -8.22 5.84
CA ILE A 98 -11.67 -9.64 6.21
C ILE A 98 -10.51 -10.39 5.54
N LYS A 99 -9.69 -11.08 6.34
CA LYS A 99 -8.55 -11.90 5.87
C LYS A 99 -8.95 -13.30 5.38
N PHE A 100 -10.17 -13.75 5.66
CA PHE A 100 -10.64 -15.10 5.36
C PHE A 100 -10.63 -15.41 3.86
N GLN A 101 -9.83 -16.40 3.42
CA GLN A 101 -9.82 -16.97 2.06
C GLN A 101 -9.88 -15.91 0.95
N SER A 102 -9.10 -14.83 1.08
CA SER A 102 -9.07 -13.70 0.12
C SER A 102 -10.40 -12.97 -0.09
N PHE A 103 -11.41 -13.21 0.75
CA PHE A 103 -12.74 -12.60 0.61
C PHE A 103 -12.69 -11.08 0.66
N GLY A 104 -11.96 -10.50 1.63
CA GLY A 104 -11.81 -9.06 1.72
C GLY A 104 -11.04 -8.46 0.54
N LEU A 105 -10.03 -9.18 0.02
CA LEU A 105 -9.32 -8.76 -1.19
C LEU A 105 -10.27 -8.71 -2.39
N LYS A 106 -11.11 -9.74 -2.60
CA LYS A 106 -12.10 -9.75 -3.67
C LYS A 106 -13.11 -8.61 -3.54
N CYS A 107 -13.60 -8.33 -2.32
CA CYS A 107 -14.46 -7.17 -2.07
C CYS A 107 -13.77 -5.85 -2.46
N PHE A 108 -12.48 -5.69 -2.08
CA PHE A 108 -11.70 -4.50 -2.41
C PHE A 108 -11.47 -4.36 -3.92
N THR A 109 -11.10 -5.45 -4.60
CA THR A 109 -10.92 -5.46 -6.06
C THR A 109 -12.20 -5.07 -6.78
N THR A 110 -13.36 -5.56 -6.33
CA THR A 110 -14.66 -5.13 -6.87
C THR A 110 -14.89 -3.62 -6.70
N LEU A 111 -14.56 -3.04 -5.54
CA LEU A 111 -14.64 -1.58 -5.35
C LEU A 111 -13.68 -0.82 -6.26
N LYS A 112 -12.45 -1.32 -6.42
CA LYS A 112 -11.44 -0.75 -7.34
C LYS A 112 -11.93 -0.77 -8.79
N ASP A 113 -12.54 -1.87 -9.24
CA ASP A 113 -13.08 -1.99 -10.59
C ASP A 113 -14.28 -1.05 -10.80
N LEU A 114 -15.15 -0.92 -9.79
CA LEU A 114 -16.27 0.01 -9.83
C LEU A 114 -15.82 1.47 -9.92
N MET A 115 -14.72 1.85 -9.27
CA MET A 115 -14.15 3.20 -9.42
C MET A 115 -13.76 3.52 -10.86
N LYS A 116 -13.32 2.52 -11.63
CA LYS A 116 -12.93 2.67 -13.04
C LYS A 116 -14.13 2.73 -13.99
N SER A 117 -15.35 2.44 -13.51
CA SER A 117 -16.56 2.35 -14.35
C SER A 117 -17.14 3.71 -14.76
N GLY A 118 -16.85 4.80 -14.02
CA GLY A 118 -17.30 6.15 -14.36
C GLY A 118 -17.23 7.14 -13.18
N ARG A 119 -17.24 8.44 -13.48
CA ARG A 119 -17.01 9.53 -12.50
C ARG A 119 -17.96 9.51 -11.29
N ASP A 120 -19.24 9.23 -11.51
CA ASP A 120 -20.22 9.19 -10.41
C ASP A 120 -19.96 8.03 -9.46
N MET A 121 -19.60 6.86 -10.01
CA MET A 121 -19.25 5.69 -9.21
C MET A 121 -17.93 5.91 -8.47
N GLU A 122 -16.96 6.52 -9.14
CA GLU A 122 -15.67 6.89 -8.57
C GLU A 122 -15.83 7.71 -7.28
N VAL A 123 -16.62 8.79 -7.32
CA VAL A 123 -16.89 9.65 -6.15
C VAL A 123 -17.56 8.87 -5.02
N LYS A 124 -18.58 8.05 -5.33
CA LYS A 124 -19.29 7.24 -4.33
C LYS A 124 -18.37 6.23 -3.65
N VAL A 125 -17.55 5.51 -4.42
CA VAL A 125 -16.63 4.51 -3.86
C VAL A 125 -15.53 5.21 -3.03
N GLN A 126 -15.01 6.36 -3.49
CA GLN A 126 -14.04 7.14 -2.70
C GLN A 126 -14.60 7.56 -1.34
N GLU A 127 -15.84 8.05 -1.31
CA GLU A 127 -16.51 8.44 -0.06
C GLU A 127 -16.63 7.25 0.91
N VAL A 128 -17.04 6.09 0.39
CA VAL A 128 -17.18 4.88 1.19
C VAL A 128 -15.82 4.37 1.68
N LEU A 129 -14.80 4.33 0.84
CA LEU A 129 -13.45 3.90 1.23
C LEU A 129 -12.85 4.82 2.29
N ARG A 130 -13.00 6.14 2.15
CA ARG A 130 -12.58 7.11 3.18
C ARG A 130 -13.28 6.82 4.51
N THR A 131 -14.58 6.55 4.46
CA THR A 131 -15.43 6.39 5.65
C THR A 131 -15.23 5.06 6.37
N GLU A 132 -15.20 3.95 5.64
CA GLU A 132 -15.20 2.60 6.23
C GLU A 132 -13.83 1.95 6.30
N VAL A 133 -12.94 2.24 5.34
CA VAL A 133 -11.62 1.61 5.28
C VAL A 133 -10.60 2.49 6.00
N ILE A 134 -10.39 3.71 5.49
CA ILE A 134 -9.31 4.59 5.98
C ILE A 134 -9.56 5.01 7.43
N ASN A 135 -10.80 5.40 7.79
CA ASN A 135 -11.10 5.78 9.18
C ASN A 135 -10.90 4.61 10.16
N LYS A 136 -11.23 3.37 9.78
CA LYS A 136 -11.02 2.20 10.66
C LYS A 136 -9.55 1.88 10.86
N MET A 137 -8.70 2.19 9.88
CA MET A 137 -7.25 2.04 10.02
C MET A 137 -6.63 3.04 11.00
N ARG A 138 -7.27 4.20 11.27
CA ARG A 138 -6.72 5.30 12.10
C ARG A 138 -6.39 4.93 13.54
N GLN A 139 -6.87 3.79 14.05
CA GLN A 139 -6.70 3.39 15.45
C GLN A 139 -6.05 2.01 15.61
N GLN A 140 -5.59 1.40 14.51
CA GLN A 140 -5.09 0.03 14.53
C GLN A 140 -3.56 -0.01 14.54
N ASP A 141 -3.05 -0.99 15.27
CA ASP A 141 -1.69 -1.47 15.07
C ASP A 141 -1.55 -1.90 13.60
N PRO A 142 -0.52 -1.43 12.87
CA PRO A 142 -0.36 -1.73 11.45
C PRO A 142 -0.32 -3.23 11.15
N THR A 143 0.12 -4.07 12.09
CA THR A 143 0.18 -5.53 11.95
C THR A 143 -1.19 -6.22 12.00
N GLN A 144 -2.23 -5.50 12.46
CA GLN A 144 -3.60 -6.03 12.49
C GLN A 144 -4.32 -5.80 11.17
N ILE A 145 -3.88 -4.82 10.40
CA ILE A 145 -4.46 -4.47 9.10
C ILE A 145 -4.11 -5.58 8.08
N PRO A 146 -5.05 -6.07 7.27
CA PRO A 146 -4.72 -6.98 6.19
C PRO A 146 -3.70 -6.36 5.22
N VAL A 147 -2.60 -7.07 4.96
CA VAL A 147 -1.61 -6.66 3.94
C VAL A 147 -2.28 -6.46 2.58
N SER A 148 -3.18 -7.36 2.20
CA SER A 148 -3.94 -7.27 0.95
C SER A 148 -4.72 -5.96 0.81
N LEU A 149 -5.21 -5.40 1.92
CA LEU A 149 -5.90 -4.12 1.93
C LEU A 149 -4.93 -2.95 1.74
N LEU A 150 -3.74 -3.00 2.36
CA LEU A 150 -2.69 -1.99 2.17
C LEU A 150 -2.19 -1.96 0.72
N ILE A 151 -1.94 -3.14 0.14
CA ILE A 151 -1.56 -3.29 -1.26
C ILE A 151 -2.67 -2.79 -2.17
N GLY A 152 -3.92 -3.20 -1.92
CA GLY A 152 -5.08 -2.76 -2.70
C GLY A 152 -5.23 -1.23 -2.68
N LEU A 153 -5.10 -0.59 -1.51
CA LEU A 153 -5.14 0.87 -1.40
C LEU A 153 -4.00 1.56 -2.16
N TYR A 154 -2.79 1.00 -2.08
CA TYR A 154 -1.64 1.49 -2.83
C TYR A 154 -1.93 1.45 -4.34
N GLU A 155 -2.33 0.29 -4.87
CA GLU A 155 -2.63 0.12 -6.30
C GLU A 155 -3.79 1.01 -6.74
N LEU A 156 -4.82 1.17 -5.90
CA LEU A 156 -5.96 2.00 -6.22
C LEU A 156 -5.55 3.47 -6.39
N VAL A 157 -4.73 3.99 -5.47
CA VAL A 157 -4.22 5.36 -5.54
C VAL A 157 -3.26 5.54 -6.71
N GLU A 158 -2.43 4.52 -7.00
CA GLU A 158 -1.54 4.53 -8.15
C GLU A 158 -2.33 4.56 -9.48
N ASP A 159 -3.37 3.73 -9.60
CA ASP A 159 -4.20 3.62 -10.81
C ASP A 159 -5.09 4.85 -11.05
N THR A 160 -5.55 5.51 -9.99
CA THR A 160 -6.52 6.62 -10.06
C THR A 160 -5.89 7.99 -9.88
N GLU A 161 -4.63 8.03 -9.46
CA GLU A 161 -3.88 9.24 -9.09
C GLU A 161 -4.55 10.08 -7.99
N ASN A 162 -5.54 9.53 -7.26
CA ASN A 162 -6.24 10.23 -6.18
C ASN A 162 -5.52 10.10 -4.85
N THR A 163 -4.45 10.86 -4.71
CA THR A 163 -3.62 10.91 -3.50
C THR A 163 -4.31 11.57 -2.30
N ASP A 164 -5.29 12.45 -2.53
CA ASP A 164 -6.09 13.11 -1.48
C ASP A 164 -6.87 12.11 -0.61
N MET A 165 -7.15 10.93 -1.14
CA MET A 165 -7.78 9.85 -0.38
C MET A 165 -6.96 9.46 0.86
N LEU A 166 -5.63 9.59 0.80
CA LEU A 166 -4.72 9.21 1.88
C LEU A 166 -4.38 10.35 2.85
N THR A 167 -4.81 11.60 2.59
CA THR A 167 -4.45 12.76 3.41
C THR A 167 -4.75 12.57 4.89
N GLY A 168 -5.92 11.98 5.21
CA GLY A 168 -6.31 11.69 6.59
C GLY A 168 -5.39 10.69 7.34
N MET A 169 -4.53 9.96 6.63
CA MET A 169 -3.59 9.00 7.23
C MET A 169 -2.38 9.69 7.89
N PHE A 170 -2.04 10.92 7.50
CA PHE A 170 -0.95 11.68 8.10
C PHE A 170 -1.24 12.13 9.53
N GLU A 171 -2.51 12.19 9.94
CA GLU A 171 -2.88 12.64 11.28
C GLU A 171 -2.64 11.55 12.35
N MET A 172 -2.91 10.29 12.03
CA MET A 172 -2.96 9.21 13.05
C MET A 172 -2.27 7.91 12.62
N CYS A 173 -2.09 7.65 11.31
CA CYS A 173 -1.56 6.38 10.82
C CYS A 173 -0.06 6.46 10.55
N PHE A 174 0.33 7.18 9.49
CA PHE A 174 1.71 7.17 8.98
C PHE A 174 2.76 7.56 10.03
N PRO A 175 2.57 8.60 10.86
CA PRO A 175 3.55 8.91 11.90
C PRO A 175 3.77 7.74 12.87
N VAL A 176 2.67 7.16 13.38
CA VAL A 176 2.71 6.06 14.36
C VAL A 176 3.30 4.78 13.73
N TRP A 177 2.93 4.47 12.49
CA TRP A 177 3.39 3.28 11.80
C TRP A 177 4.87 3.36 11.43
N LEU A 178 5.34 4.50 10.91
CA LEU A 178 6.77 4.71 10.60
C LEU A 178 7.61 4.71 11.89
N GLN A 179 7.10 5.30 12.98
CA GLN A 179 7.76 5.23 14.27
C GLN A 179 7.87 3.79 14.78
N SER A 180 6.76 3.03 14.76
CA SER A 180 6.73 1.61 15.13
C SER A 180 7.73 0.79 14.30
N TYR A 181 7.79 1.07 13.00
CA TYR A 181 8.75 0.39 12.12
C TYR A 181 10.20 0.70 12.51
N CYS A 182 10.50 1.98 12.76
CA CYS A 182 11.82 2.41 13.19
C CYS A 182 12.25 1.79 14.53
N VAL A 183 11.32 1.51 15.44
CA VAL A 183 11.60 0.77 16.68
C VAL A 183 11.99 -0.67 16.38
N LYS A 184 11.30 -1.36 15.45
CA LYS A 184 11.68 -2.71 15.04
C LYS A 184 13.05 -2.75 14.36
N LEU A 185 13.36 -1.78 13.50
CA LEU A 185 14.69 -1.66 12.89
C LEU A 185 15.81 -1.53 13.94
N ASP A 186 15.58 -0.74 15.01
CA ASP A 186 16.54 -0.63 16.12
C ASP A 186 16.72 -1.93 16.87
N GLN A 187 15.63 -2.67 17.10
CA GLN A 187 15.68 -3.97 17.78
C GLN A 187 16.51 -4.97 16.97
N CYS A 188 16.27 -5.07 15.66
CA CYS A 188 17.08 -5.91 14.76
C CYS A 188 18.56 -5.49 14.79
N LYS A 189 18.85 -4.18 14.70
CA LYS A 189 20.21 -3.65 14.76
C LYS A 189 20.91 -3.95 16.09
N ALA A 190 20.21 -3.81 17.21
CA ALA A 190 20.72 -4.16 18.54
C ALA A 190 21.07 -5.65 18.65
N GLN A 191 20.32 -6.51 17.96
CA GLN A 191 20.58 -7.94 17.83
C GLN A 191 21.62 -8.29 16.75
N ARG A 192 22.18 -7.29 16.05
CA ARG A 192 23.09 -7.46 14.90
C ARG A 192 22.47 -8.27 13.76
N ILE A 193 21.16 -8.17 13.60
CA ILE A 193 20.38 -8.80 12.53
C ILE A 193 19.92 -7.70 11.57
N MET A 194 20.03 -7.95 10.27
CA MET A 194 19.40 -7.12 9.25
C MET A 194 17.92 -7.53 9.14
N MET A 195 17.01 -6.56 9.24
CA MET A 195 15.58 -6.84 9.05
C MET A 195 15.33 -7.12 7.56
N GLY A 196 14.81 -8.30 7.23
CA GLY A 196 14.42 -8.67 5.87
C GLY A 196 13.13 -7.97 5.41
N ASN A 197 12.45 -8.56 4.43
CA ASN A 197 11.10 -8.13 4.04
C ASN A 197 10.11 -8.35 5.19
N ASP A 198 9.17 -7.42 5.32
CA ASP A 198 8.03 -7.47 6.22
C ASP A 198 6.84 -6.92 5.46
N ASP A 199 5.94 -7.82 5.04
CA ASP A 199 4.83 -7.53 4.14
C ASP A 199 4.00 -6.31 4.58
N HIS A 200 3.84 -6.08 5.89
CA HIS A 200 3.06 -4.94 6.38
C HIS A 200 3.83 -3.64 6.21
N TYR A 201 5.09 -3.58 6.67
CA TYR A 201 5.86 -2.34 6.54
C TYR A 201 6.25 -2.05 5.12
N ASP A 202 6.57 -3.05 4.31
CA ASP A 202 6.87 -2.87 2.89
C ASP A 202 5.65 -2.28 2.16
N ALA A 203 4.43 -2.78 2.44
CA ALA A 203 3.19 -2.19 1.91
C ALA A 203 2.91 -0.77 2.44
N ILE A 204 3.22 -0.49 3.72
CA ILE A 204 3.08 0.86 4.30
C ILE A 204 4.02 1.85 3.61
N ILE A 205 5.26 1.47 3.31
CA ILE A 205 6.20 2.36 2.60
C ILE A 205 5.71 2.63 1.18
N SER A 206 5.17 1.63 0.48
CA SER A 206 4.51 1.83 -0.82
C SER A 206 3.35 2.82 -0.73
N LEU A 207 2.51 2.67 0.29
CA LEU A 207 1.35 3.56 0.49
C LEU A 207 1.76 5.00 0.82
N VAL A 208 2.75 5.21 1.69
CA VAL A 208 3.29 6.55 1.99
C VAL A 208 3.92 7.14 0.72
N SER A 209 4.67 6.34 -0.04
CA SER A 209 5.32 6.76 -1.27
C SER A 209 4.32 7.30 -2.29
N VAL A 210 3.23 6.58 -2.54
CA VAL A 210 2.21 7.03 -3.51
C VAL A 210 1.41 8.22 -2.98
N SER A 211 1.22 8.34 -1.66
CA SER A 211 0.42 9.43 -1.07
C SER A 211 0.93 10.84 -1.36
N VAL A 212 2.22 11.01 -1.63
CA VAL A 212 2.82 12.33 -1.90
C VAL A 212 3.01 12.63 -3.38
N LYS A 213 2.61 11.71 -4.28
CA LYS A 213 2.73 11.90 -5.73
C LYS A 213 1.85 13.08 -6.16
N ASP A 214 2.46 14.13 -6.70
CA ASP A 214 1.80 15.32 -7.23
C ASP A 214 0.81 15.98 -6.23
N ASN A 215 1.06 15.85 -4.93
CA ASN A 215 0.17 16.32 -3.86
C ASN A 215 0.91 17.18 -2.85
N GLU A 216 0.84 18.49 -3.02
CA GLU A 216 1.53 19.45 -2.15
C GLU A 216 1.01 19.43 -0.71
N GLU A 217 -0.29 19.21 -0.48
CA GLU A 217 -0.83 19.13 0.89
C GLU A 217 -0.18 17.96 1.63
N ASN A 218 -0.12 16.77 1.03
CA ASN A 218 0.48 15.60 1.66
C ASN A 218 2.00 15.76 1.85
N VAL A 219 2.68 16.50 0.96
CA VAL A 219 4.09 16.87 1.15
C VAL A 219 4.26 17.80 2.36
N ASP A 220 3.40 18.81 2.52
CA ASP A 220 3.45 19.70 3.67
C ASP A 220 3.14 18.94 4.97
N ARG A 221 2.23 17.96 4.94
CA ARG A 221 1.98 17.05 6.08
C ARG A 221 3.20 16.23 6.47
N VAL A 222 4.06 15.81 5.52
CA VAL A 222 5.32 15.11 5.84
C VAL A 222 6.25 16.00 6.67
N LEU A 223 6.33 17.28 6.34
CA LEU A 223 7.10 18.27 7.09
C LEU A 223 6.47 18.53 8.46
N ASP A 224 5.18 18.86 8.50
CA ASP A 224 4.45 19.20 9.73
C ASP A 224 4.46 18.07 10.76
N LYS A 225 4.45 16.81 10.29
CA LYS A 225 4.48 15.62 11.15
C LYS A 225 5.89 15.08 11.40
N GLU A 226 6.92 15.79 10.95
CA GLU A 226 8.33 15.43 11.13
C GLU A 226 8.64 13.98 10.69
N LEU A 227 8.14 13.54 9.54
CA LEU A 227 8.30 12.14 9.10
C LEU A 227 9.67 11.84 8.48
N THR A 228 10.38 12.88 8.04
CA THR A 228 11.67 12.79 7.34
C THR A 228 12.73 11.96 8.10
N PRO A 229 12.93 12.10 9.43
CA PRO A 229 13.88 11.28 10.18
C PRO A 229 13.58 9.77 10.12
N TYR A 230 12.30 9.38 10.11
CA TYR A 230 11.91 7.97 9.98
C TYR A 230 12.23 7.45 8.58
N ILE A 231 11.92 8.22 7.53
CA ILE A 231 12.21 7.87 6.14
C ILE A 231 13.72 7.69 5.93
N ILE A 232 14.54 8.62 6.44
CA ILE A 232 16.01 8.54 6.43
C ILE A 232 16.47 7.22 7.07
N LYS A 233 15.98 6.91 8.27
CA LYS A 233 16.39 5.69 8.98
C LYS A 233 16.02 4.41 8.22
N ILE A 234 14.85 4.41 7.58
CA ILE A 234 14.37 3.27 6.79
C ILE A 234 15.26 3.06 5.56
N ILE A 235 15.59 4.12 4.80
CA ILE A 235 16.48 3.96 3.63
C ILE A 235 17.89 3.51 4.04
N HIS A 236 18.42 4.00 5.18
CA HIS A 236 19.71 3.54 5.74
C HIS A 236 19.71 2.07 6.16
N SER A 237 18.54 1.50 6.41
CA SER A 237 18.36 0.10 6.82
C SER A 237 17.86 -0.78 5.67
N SER A 238 17.82 -0.26 4.45
CA SER A 238 17.27 -0.93 3.27
C SER A 238 18.30 -1.05 2.15
N ASN A 239 18.05 -1.94 1.20
CA ASN A 239 18.90 -2.20 0.03
C ASN A 239 18.02 -2.82 -1.07
N TRP A 240 18.58 -3.05 -2.26
CA TRP A 240 17.86 -3.56 -3.42
C TRP A 240 17.17 -4.93 -3.26
N GLU A 241 17.53 -5.72 -2.24
CA GLU A 241 16.88 -7.00 -1.95
C GLU A 241 15.56 -6.81 -1.18
N HIS A 242 15.32 -5.61 -0.65
CA HIS A 242 14.14 -5.30 0.14
C HIS A 242 13.03 -4.69 -0.72
N GLU A 243 11.80 -5.19 -0.58
CA GLU A 243 10.64 -4.72 -1.37
C GLU A 243 10.32 -3.24 -1.17
N ARG A 244 10.52 -2.72 0.05
CA ARG A 244 10.41 -1.29 0.38
C ARG A 244 11.43 -0.36 -0.27
N TYR A 245 12.54 -0.86 -0.84
CA TYR A 245 13.67 0.00 -1.22
C TYR A 245 13.30 0.95 -2.36
N ILE A 246 12.76 0.45 -3.46
CA ILE A 246 12.28 1.28 -4.57
C ILE A 246 11.16 2.24 -4.12
N PRO A 247 10.12 1.80 -3.41
CA PRO A 247 9.12 2.69 -2.83
C PRO A 247 9.72 3.82 -1.98
N CYS A 248 10.71 3.52 -1.13
CA CYS A 248 11.38 4.50 -0.28
C CYS A 248 12.20 5.51 -1.11
N LEU A 249 12.92 5.04 -2.14
CA LEU A 249 13.61 5.91 -3.10
C LEU A 249 12.62 6.85 -3.81
N ASN A 250 11.52 6.32 -4.33
CA ASN A 250 10.47 7.11 -4.98
C ASN A 250 9.85 8.15 -4.03
N LEU A 251 9.65 7.80 -2.77
CA LEU A 251 9.17 8.73 -1.74
C LEU A 251 10.16 9.88 -1.55
N ILE A 252 11.45 9.58 -1.34
CA ILE A 252 12.50 10.59 -1.16
C ILE A 252 12.60 11.48 -2.40
N ALA A 253 12.56 10.91 -3.60
CA ALA A 253 12.62 11.64 -4.85
C ALA A 253 11.45 12.63 -4.98
N ARG A 254 10.20 12.17 -4.77
CA ARG A 254 9.00 13.01 -4.83
C ARG A 254 9.05 14.15 -3.82
N LEU A 255 9.43 13.86 -2.59
CA LEU A 255 9.58 14.87 -1.53
C LEU A 255 10.64 15.92 -1.88
N SER A 256 11.83 15.46 -2.29
CA SER A 256 12.94 16.35 -2.64
C SER A 256 12.64 17.22 -3.85
N ASN A 257 11.90 16.67 -4.84
CA ASN A 257 11.45 17.41 -6.02
C ASN A 257 10.37 18.46 -5.69
N SER A 258 9.61 18.26 -4.62
CA SER A 258 8.48 19.13 -4.26
C SER A 258 8.89 20.31 -3.37
N ARG A 259 9.87 20.11 -2.47
CA ARG A 259 10.35 21.16 -1.55
C ARG A 259 11.87 21.08 -1.41
N GLU A 260 12.53 22.22 -1.59
CA GLU A 260 13.97 22.36 -1.41
C GLU A 260 14.42 21.94 0.00
N GLU A 261 13.70 22.38 1.04
CA GLU A 261 13.98 22.04 2.45
C GLU A 261 14.01 20.51 2.69
N LEU A 262 13.13 19.75 2.04
CA LEU A 262 13.14 18.29 2.14
C LEU A 262 14.40 17.69 1.52
N ALA A 263 14.83 18.21 0.36
CA ALA A 263 16.11 17.81 -0.24
C ALA A 263 17.29 18.09 0.72
N GLU A 264 17.28 19.22 1.42
CA GLU A 264 18.30 19.54 2.42
C GLU A 264 18.30 18.56 3.60
N LEU A 265 17.14 18.25 4.16
CA LEU A 265 17.01 17.28 5.26
C LEU A 265 17.53 15.89 4.87
N PHE A 266 17.24 15.41 3.66
CA PHE A 266 17.77 14.13 3.18
C PHE A 266 19.28 14.18 2.89
N MET A 267 19.79 15.31 2.41
CA MET A 267 21.23 15.51 2.23
C MET A 267 21.98 15.47 3.56
N ASP A 268 21.47 16.14 4.59
CA ASP A 268 22.02 16.15 5.95
C ASP A 268 21.90 14.78 6.62
N GLY A 269 20.82 14.06 6.31
CA GLY A 269 20.65 12.64 6.62
C GLY A 269 21.60 11.69 5.88
N LEU A 270 22.53 12.20 5.08
CA LEU A 270 23.51 11.43 4.31
C LEU A 270 22.92 10.44 3.29
N VAL A 271 21.69 10.65 2.82
CA VAL A 271 21.05 9.77 1.82
C VAL A 271 21.87 9.72 0.53
N HIS A 272 22.42 10.85 0.08
CA HIS A 272 23.27 10.91 -1.11
C HIS A 272 24.47 9.96 -1.06
N LYS A 273 25.07 9.73 0.11
CA LYS A 273 26.23 8.83 0.23
C LYS A 273 25.83 7.38 -0.06
N ILE A 274 24.67 6.96 0.45
CA ILE A 274 24.12 5.63 0.17
C ILE A 274 23.92 5.47 -1.33
N LEU A 275 23.26 6.45 -1.97
CA LEU A 275 22.96 6.41 -3.39
C LEU A 275 24.24 6.35 -4.24
N LEU A 276 25.20 7.22 -3.98
CA LEU A 276 26.48 7.25 -4.71
C LEU A 276 27.23 5.92 -4.56
N ASP A 277 27.26 5.34 -3.35
CA ASP A 277 27.90 4.04 -3.11
C ASP A 277 27.22 2.90 -3.87
N GLN A 278 25.89 2.87 -3.95
CA GLN A 278 25.17 1.82 -4.69
C GLN A 278 25.28 2.00 -6.20
N ILE A 279 25.10 3.22 -6.71
CA ILE A 279 25.26 3.54 -8.13
C ILE A 279 26.68 3.18 -8.58
N LYS A 280 27.71 3.49 -7.77
CA LYS A 280 29.09 3.11 -8.07
C LYS A 280 29.29 1.60 -8.24
N LYS A 281 28.65 0.77 -7.40
CA LYS A 281 28.68 -0.69 -7.53
C LYS A 281 28.00 -1.14 -8.82
N SER A 282 26.83 -0.57 -9.12
CA SER A 282 26.09 -0.84 -10.35
C SER A 282 26.90 -0.47 -11.59
N LEU A 283 27.52 0.71 -11.62
CA LEU A 283 28.37 1.15 -12.73
C LEU A 283 29.65 0.32 -12.88
N LYS A 284 30.23 -0.17 -11.78
CA LYS A 284 31.37 -1.09 -11.85
C LYS A 284 31.00 -2.39 -12.57
N ASN A 285 29.80 -2.92 -12.31
CA ASN A 285 29.29 -4.08 -13.03
C ASN A 285 29.04 -3.71 -14.51
N TYR A 286 28.36 -2.59 -14.75
CA TYR A 286 28.09 -2.10 -16.10
C TYR A 286 29.37 -1.97 -16.95
N LYS A 287 30.40 -1.30 -16.43
CA LYS A 287 31.69 -1.13 -17.13
C LYS A 287 32.41 -2.45 -17.40
N LYS A 288 32.22 -3.47 -16.55
CA LYS A 288 32.87 -4.78 -16.70
C LYS A 288 32.19 -5.65 -17.75
N PHE A 289 30.87 -5.62 -17.81
CA PHE A 289 30.08 -6.55 -18.62
C PHE A 289 29.32 -5.87 -19.78
N ASN A 290 29.45 -4.54 -19.93
CA ASN A 290 28.59 -3.71 -20.78
C ASN A 290 27.08 -3.88 -20.46
N SER A 291 26.80 -4.27 -19.22
CA SER A 291 25.49 -4.66 -18.72
C SER A 291 25.53 -4.65 -17.19
N LEU A 292 24.39 -4.41 -16.52
CA LEU A 292 24.28 -4.66 -15.08
C LEU A 292 24.36 -6.16 -14.73
N PHE A 293 24.39 -7.02 -15.75
CA PHE A 293 24.41 -8.46 -15.62
C PHE A 293 25.76 -9.05 -15.96
N ASP A 294 26.07 -10.12 -15.24
CA ASP A 294 27.09 -11.07 -15.65
C ASP A 294 26.38 -12.15 -16.49
N GLU A 295 26.78 -12.33 -17.76
CA GLU A 295 26.22 -13.36 -18.65
C GLU A 295 26.40 -14.78 -18.08
N SER A 296 27.32 -14.96 -17.14
CA SER A 296 27.52 -16.22 -16.43
C SER A 296 26.65 -16.39 -15.17
N SER A 297 25.87 -15.37 -14.80
CA SER A 297 24.97 -15.42 -13.64
C SER A 297 23.71 -16.25 -13.94
N LYS A 298 23.18 -16.90 -12.90
CA LYS A 298 21.91 -17.65 -12.96
C LYS A 298 20.69 -16.77 -12.64
N GLU A 299 20.80 -15.46 -12.88
CA GLU A 299 19.74 -14.51 -12.54
C GLU A 299 18.56 -14.62 -13.50
N THR A 300 17.34 -14.55 -12.98
CA THR A 300 16.13 -14.55 -13.81
C THR A 300 15.93 -13.20 -14.50
N VAL A 301 15.10 -13.16 -15.54
CA VAL A 301 14.77 -11.91 -16.26
C VAL A 301 14.15 -10.89 -15.30
N GLU A 302 13.35 -11.33 -14.35
CA GLU A 302 12.72 -10.48 -13.35
C GLU A 302 13.76 -9.85 -12.41
N GLN A 303 14.74 -10.63 -11.94
CA GLN A 303 15.85 -10.12 -11.12
C GLN A 303 16.69 -9.11 -11.90
N GLN A 304 16.87 -9.36 -13.20
CA GLN A 304 17.57 -8.47 -14.10
C GLN A 304 16.85 -7.13 -14.26
N MET A 305 15.54 -7.17 -14.52
CA MET A 305 14.71 -5.96 -14.62
C MET A 305 14.70 -5.17 -13.32
N LEU A 306 14.60 -5.85 -12.17
CA LEU A 306 14.60 -5.21 -10.85
C LEU A 306 15.88 -4.40 -10.60
N LYS A 307 17.05 -4.88 -11.04
CA LYS A 307 18.31 -4.12 -10.92
C LYS A 307 18.29 -2.82 -11.72
N TYR A 308 17.78 -2.84 -12.95
CA TYR A 308 17.65 -1.62 -13.74
C TYR A 308 16.63 -0.66 -13.15
N GLN A 309 15.48 -1.16 -12.69
CA GLN A 309 14.47 -0.35 -12.00
C GLN A 309 15.05 0.29 -10.73
N THR A 310 15.82 -0.47 -9.96
CA THR A 310 16.51 0.02 -8.77
C THR A 310 17.50 1.12 -9.12
N LEU A 311 18.37 0.91 -10.10
CA LEU A 311 19.34 1.91 -10.53
C LEU A 311 18.64 3.19 -11.03
N ALA A 312 17.55 3.06 -11.78
CA ALA A 312 16.75 4.19 -12.23
C ALA A 312 16.15 4.97 -11.06
N ALA A 313 15.61 4.28 -10.05
CA ALA A 313 15.10 4.90 -8.83
C ALA A 313 16.20 5.60 -8.03
N GLU A 314 17.39 5.00 -7.91
CA GLU A 314 18.56 5.60 -7.24
C GLU A 314 19.01 6.90 -7.94
N ILE A 315 19.13 6.88 -9.28
CA ILE A 315 19.49 8.05 -10.07
C ILE A 315 18.42 9.15 -9.96
N THR A 316 17.13 8.78 -10.03
CA THR A 316 16.02 9.72 -9.90
C THR A 316 16.02 10.39 -8.53
N THR A 317 16.27 9.60 -7.47
CA THR A 317 16.38 10.10 -6.10
C THR A 317 17.58 11.05 -5.96
N LEU A 318 18.74 10.67 -6.50
CA LEU A 318 19.94 11.51 -6.50
C LEU A 318 19.69 12.83 -7.25
N GLY A 319 18.95 12.79 -8.36
CA GLY A 319 18.51 13.95 -9.11
C GLY A 319 17.65 14.92 -8.28
N GLY A 320 16.69 14.39 -7.51
CA GLY A 320 15.88 15.22 -6.61
C GLY A 320 16.69 15.89 -5.51
N LEU A 321 17.70 15.20 -4.97
CA LEU A 321 18.60 15.78 -3.96
C LEU A 321 19.45 16.96 -4.49
N LEU A 322 19.64 17.08 -5.82
CA LEU A 322 20.37 18.21 -6.42
C LEU A 322 19.63 19.55 -6.30
N LEU A 323 18.35 19.55 -5.90
CA LEU A 323 17.60 20.77 -5.61
C LEU A 323 18.05 21.45 -4.31
N SER A 324 18.75 20.73 -3.42
CA SER A 324 19.35 21.31 -2.22
C SER A 324 20.30 22.47 -2.59
N LYS A 325 20.17 23.61 -1.88
CA LYS A 325 21.11 24.75 -2.04
C LYS A 325 22.31 24.67 -1.10
N THR A 326 22.37 23.65 -0.25
CA THR A 326 23.51 23.43 0.63
C THR A 326 24.81 23.20 -0.16
N GLN A 327 25.95 23.47 0.47
CA GLN A 327 27.25 23.07 -0.07
C GLN A 327 27.33 21.55 -0.31
N ASN A 328 26.49 20.76 0.34
CA ASN A 328 26.45 19.31 0.16
C ASN A 328 26.05 18.93 -1.27
N ARG A 329 25.33 19.77 -2.02
CA ARG A 329 25.08 19.54 -3.45
C ARG A 329 26.37 19.40 -4.25
N LEU A 330 27.42 20.14 -3.89
CA LEU A 330 28.73 20.03 -4.53
C LEU A 330 29.38 18.66 -4.29
N LEU A 331 29.01 17.95 -3.22
CA LEU A 331 29.49 16.59 -2.98
C LEU A 331 28.95 15.62 -4.03
N ILE A 332 27.70 15.80 -4.47
CA ILE A 332 27.13 15.00 -5.56
C ILE A 332 27.76 15.39 -6.90
N LEU A 333 27.76 16.69 -7.24
CA LEU A 333 28.23 17.16 -8.55
C LEU A 333 29.71 16.87 -8.81
N ASN A 334 30.53 16.83 -7.77
CA ASN A 334 31.95 16.52 -7.88
C ASN A 334 32.26 15.02 -7.71
N ASP A 335 31.25 14.17 -7.46
CA ASP A 335 31.49 12.74 -7.33
C ASP A 335 31.82 12.13 -8.71
N PRO A 336 32.92 11.35 -8.84
CA PRO A 336 33.27 10.70 -10.10
C PRO A 336 32.16 9.83 -10.70
N VAL A 337 31.28 9.27 -9.87
CA VAL A 337 30.14 8.46 -10.31
C VAL A 337 29.18 9.29 -11.17
N VAL A 338 28.98 10.57 -10.86
CA VAL A 338 28.09 11.44 -11.63
C VAL A 338 28.70 11.76 -13.00
N VAL A 339 30.01 11.96 -13.06
CA VAL A 339 30.73 12.14 -14.33
C VAL A 339 30.61 10.88 -15.20
N ASP A 340 30.75 9.70 -14.59
CA ASP A 340 30.57 8.42 -15.27
C ASP A 340 29.14 8.26 -15.82
N LEU A 341 28.11 8.60 -15.04
CA LEU A 341 26.72 8.58 -15.47
C LEU A 341 26.48 9.48 -16.68
N ILE A 342 26.96 10.73 -16.63
CA ILE A 342 26.82 11.69 -17.73
C ILE A 342 27.51 11.17 -19.00
N SER A 343 28.70 10.58 -18.86
CA SER A 343 29.43 9.99 -20.00
C SER A 343 28.64 8.85 -20.64
N ILE A 344 28.04 7.96 -19.84
CA ILE A 344 27.25 6.84 -20.36
C ILE A 344 25.98 7.36 -21.06
N MET A 345 25.30 8.34 -20.46
CA MET A 345 24.07 8.92 -21.02
C MET A 345 24.32 9.77 -22.27
N GLY A 346 25.47 10.43 -22.38
CA GLY A 346 25.85 11.27 -23.51
C GLY A 346 26.37 10.51 -24.74
N HIS A 347 26.47 9.17 -24.67
CA HIS A 347 26.81 8.30 -25.81
C HIS A 347 25.59 7.70 -26.53
N GLN A 348 24.38 8.22 -26.24
CA GLN A 348 23.18 8.05 -27.05
C GLN A 348 23.00 9.25 -27.98
#